data_AF-A0AAX2ILC6-F1
#
_entry.id   AF-A0AAX2ILC6-F1
#
_cell.length_a   1.000
_cell.length_b   1.000
_cell.length_c   1.000
_cell.angle_alpha   90.00
_cell.angle_beta   90.00
_cell.angle_gamma   90.00
#
_symmetry.space_group_name_H-M   'P 1'
#
loop_
_entity.id
_entity.type
_entity.pdbx_description
1 polymer ?
#
loop_
_entity_poly.entity_id
_entity_poly.type
_entity_poly.pdbx_seq_one_letter_code
_entity_poly.pdbx_strand_id
1 'polypeptide(L)'
;MIKNIFLIIVIFSFLNTYAQNFNVILQVNDVNIDGEITAMSLSNNNSRDEERIRVNYYPGDLIIPNYEKSSFEKLNNDFILTFNYNTYKRNSQQIATFNIKLSKELLKQPYLIINIYDFRVKKYKRWFQHCAKGSDYFPQISFQNSGFCPRIK
;
A
#
# COMPACT_ATOMS: atom_id res chain seq x y z
N MET A 1 40.50 21.08 21.64
CA MET A 1 39.47 20.13 22.16
C MET A 1 38.08 20.33 21.53
N ILE A 2 37.68 21.54 21.11
CA ILE A 2 36.36 21.78 20.47
C ILE A 2 36.18 21.09 19.10
N LYS A 3 37.26 20.93 18.31
CA LYS A 3 37.20 20.22 17.01
C LYS A 3 36.77 18.75 17.10
N ASN A 4 37.04 18.07 18.22
CA ASN A 4 36.65 16.66 18.39
C ASN A 4 35.18 16.50 18.81
N ILE A 5 34.58 17.53 19.41
CA ILE A 5 33.16 17.50 19.81
C ILE A 5 32.24 17.60 18.58
N PHE A 6 32.65 18.38 17.57
CA PHE A 6 31.87 18.54 16.33
C PHE A 6 31.75 17.22 15.55
N LEU A 7 32.80 16.39 15.55
CA LEU A 7 32.78 15.08 14.89
C LEU A 7 31.81 14.09 15.56
N ILE A 8 31.70 14.14 16.89
CA ILE A 8 30.81 13.27 17.67
C ILE A 8 29.33 13.62 17.42
N ILE A 9 29.01 14.92 17.28
CA ILE A 9 27.65 15.39 16.97
C ILE A 9 27.21 14.92 15.57
N VAL A 10 28.11 15.00 14.58
CA VAL A 10 27.84 14.53 13.21
C VAL A 10 27.57 13.02 13.16
N ILE A 11 28.28 12.21 13.97
CA ILE A 11 28.08 10.76 14.03
C ILE A 11 26.74 10.41 14.70
N PHE A 12 26.34 11.13 15.75
CA PHE A 12 25.07 10.87 16.45
C PHE A 12 23.82 11.22 15.62
N SER A 13 23.90 12.18 14.69
CA SER A 13 22.77 12.53 13.81
C SER A 13 22.33 11.39 12.87
N PHE A 14 23.22 10.45 12.54
CA PHE A 14 22.90 9.31 11.65
C PHE A 14 22.16 8.17 12.35
N LEU A 15 22.04 8.18 13.68
CA LEU A 15 21.35 7.13 14.44
C LEU A 15 19.84 7.33 14.56
N ASN A 16 19.29 8.41 13.96
CA ASN A 16 17.85 8.53 13.80
C ASN A 16 17.40 7.56 12.70
N THR A 17 17.06 6.34 13.09
CA THR A 17 16.31 5.40 12.26
C THR A 17 14.93 5.98 12.00
N TYR A 18 14.79 6.71 10.90
CA TYR A 18 13.49 7.12 10.41
C TYR A 18 12.73 5.90 9.88
N ALA A 19 11.41 5.90 10.11
CA ALA A 19 10.50 4.93 9.49
C ALA A 19 10.69 4.96 7.98
N GLN A 20 10.64 3.79 7.34
CA GLN A 20 10.77 3.72 5.89
C GLN A 20 9.41 4.08 5.27
N ASN A 21 9.36 5.24 4.62
CA ASN A 21 8.16 5.76 3.98
C ASN A 21 8.25 5.58 2.47
N PHE A 22 7.14 5.16 1.87
CA PHE A 22 7.01 5.03 0.42
C PHE A 22 5.86 5.90 -0.06
N ASN A 23 6.10 6.63 -1.15
CA ASN A 23 5.09 7.50 -1.76
C ASN A 23 4.03 6.63 -2.47
N VAL A 24 2.95 6.34 -1.77
CA VAL A 24 1.87 5.47 -2.23
C VAL A 24 0.54 6.20 -2.05
N ILE A 25 -0.19 6.35 -3.14
CA ILE A 25 -1.52 6.96 -3.18
C ILE A 25 -2.53 5.85 -3.39
N LEU A 26 -3.32 5.56 -2.36
CA LEU A 26 -4.41 4.60 -2.45
C LEU A 26 -5.71 5.30 -2.88
N GLN A 27 -6.37 4.71 -3.86
CA GLN A 27 -7.68 5.15 -4.36
C GLN A 27 -8.62 3.96 -4.42
N VAL A 28 -9.91 4.20 -4.19
CA VAL A 28 -10.96 3.23 -4.51
C VAL A 28 -11.91 3.89 -5.50
N ASN A 29 -12.11 3.25 -6.65
CA ASN A 29 -13.02 3.73 -7.68
C ASN A 29 -12.73 5.17 -8.14
N ASP A 30 -11.46 5.49 -8.42
CA ASP A 30 -10.99 6.84 -8.81
C ASP A 30 -11.11 7.93 -7.71
N VAL A 31 -11.41 7.55 -6.47
CA VAL A 31 -11.52 8.49 -5.34
C VAL A 31 -10.41 8.20 -4.33
N ASN A 32 -9.68 9.23 -3.91
CA ASN A 32 -8.69 9.10 -2.84
C ASN A 32 -9.36 8.56 -1.58
N ILE A 33 -8.71 7.62 -0.91
CA ILE A 33 -9.27 7.07 0.32
C ILE A 33 -9.23 8.15 1.41
N ASP A 34 -10.41 8.55 1.88
CA ASP A 34 -10.65 9.47 2.99
C ASP A 34 -11.23 8.78 4.25
N GLY A 35 -11.50 7.48 4.16
CA GLY A 35 -12.06 6.65 5.24
C GLY A 35 -11.03 5.90 6.08
N GLU A 36 -11.50 5.27 7.17
CA GLU A 36 -10.69 4.42 8.04
C GLU A 36 -10.27 3.13 7.32
N ILE A 37 -9.07 3.13 6.74
CA ILE A 37 -8.38 1.91 6.39
C ILE A 37 -7.94 1.23 7.68
N THR A 38 -8.27 -0.04 7.84
CA THR A 38 -7.87 -0.82 9.02
C THR A 38 -7.12 -2.08 8.62
N ALA A 39 -6.37 -2.63 9.58
CA ALA A 39 -5.63 -3.90 9.43
C ALA A 39 -4.71 -3.93 8.19
N MET A 40 -4.01 -2.83 7.92
CA MET A 40 -3.05 -2.78 6.81
C MET A 40 -1.78 -3.57 7.16
N SER A 41 -1.38 -4.48 6.27
CA SER A 41 -0.21 -5.33 6.47
C SER A 41 0.43 -5.77 5.16
N LEU A 42 1.71 -6.15 5.23
CA LEU A 42 2.43 -6.83 4.16
C LEU A 42 2.67 -8.29 4.52
N SER A 43 2.61 -9.18 3.54
CA SER A 43 2.92 -10.61 3.71
C SER A 43 3.43 -11.24 2.41
N ASN A 44 4.19 -12.33 2.53
CA ASN A 44 4.68 -13.08 1.37
C ASN A 44 3.56 -13.83 0.63
N ASN A 45 2.48 -14.18 1.33
CA ASN A 45 1.32 -14.81 0.74
C ASN A 45 -0.01 -14.32 1.33
N ASN A 46 -1.11 -14.85 0.80
CA ASN A 46 -2.48 -14.53 1.24
C ASN A 46 -2.92 -15.30 2.48
N SER A 47 -2.06 -16.11 3.11
CA SER A 47 -2.44 -16.95 4.26
C SER A 47 -2.69 -16.09 5.50
N ARG A 48 -3.63 -16.54 6.34
CA ARG A 48 -3.90 -15.92 7.65
C ARG A 48 -2.83 -16.27 8.69
N ASP A 49 -2.09 -17.35 8.47
CA ASP A 49 -1.21 -17.97 9.47
C ASP A 49 0.27 -17.53 9.34
N GLU A 50 0.60 -16.67 8.37
CA GLU A 50 1.96 -16.17 8.18
C GLU A 50 2.26 -14.86 8.90
N GLU A 51 3.55 -14.62 9.10
CA GLU A 51 4.12 -13.40 9.68
C GLU A 51 3.68 -12.18 8.85
N ARG A 52 2.82 -11.36 9.46
CA ARG A 52 2.30 -10.12 8.87
C ARG A 52 3.08 -8.94 9.40
N ILE A 53 3.62 -8.15 8.48
CA ILE A 53 4.31 -6.91 8.77
C ILE A 53 3.25 -5.82 8.88
N ARG A 54 3.05 -5.25 10.07
CA ARG A 54 2.08 -4.17 10.23
C ARG A 54 2.61 -2.89 9.61
N VAL A 55 1.77 -2.19 8.85
CA VAL A 55 2.16 -0.94 8.21
C VAL A 55 1.09 0.11 8.44
N ASN A 56 1.51 1.37 8.47
CA ASN A 56 0.62 2.50 8.62
C ASN A 56 0.42 3.18 7.26
N TYR A 57 -0.70 3.87 7.11
CA TYR A 57 -0.98 4.65 5.92
C TYR A 57 -1.52 6.02 6.30
N TYR A 58 -0.90 7.05 5.73
CA TYR A 58 -1.45 8.38 5.61
C TYR A 58 -1.58 8.69 4.13
N PRO A 59 -2.55 9.50 3.66
CA PRO A 59 -2.69 9.79 2.24
C PRO A 59 -1.37 10.24 1.59
N GLY A 60 -0.83 9.40 0.71
CA GLY A 60 0.47 9.61 0.04
C GLY A 60 1.66 8.87 0.66
N ASP A 61 1.54 8.34 1.88
CA ASP A 61 2.62 7.70 2.63
C ASP A 61 2.22 6.30 3.14
N LEU A 62 2.84 5.27 2.58
CA LEU A 62 2.89 3.93 3.17
C LEU A 62 4.11 3.84 4.07
N ILE A 63 3.88 3.66 5.37
CA ILE A 63 4.90 3.77 6.41
C ILE A 63 5.18 2.39 7.00
N ILE A 64 6.42 1.93 6.90
CA ILE A 64 6.94 0.79 7.64
C ILE A 64 7.44 1.28 9.00
N PRO A 65 6.77 0.94 10.11
CA PRO A 65 7.21 1.32 11.44
C PRO A 65 8.61 0.78 11.75
N ASN A 66 9.38 1.48 12.57
CA ASN A 66 10.73 1.08 12.93
C ASN A 66 10.82 -0.35 13.50
N TYR A 67 9.82 -0.78 14.27
CA TYR A 67 9.78 -2.12 14.85
C TYR A 67 9.54 -3.24 13.82
N GLU A 68 9.11 -2.90 12.60
CA GLU A 68 8.83 -3.82 11.49
C GLU A 68 9.92 -3.82 10.41
N LYS A 69 10.92 -2.93 10.53
CA LYS A 69 11.94 -2.73 9.49
C LYS A 69 12.71 -4.01 9.16
N SER A 70 13.11 -4.78 10.17
CA SER A 70 13.81 -6.06 9.94
C SER A 70 12.91 -7.10 9.25
N SER A 71 11.63 -7.15 9.62
CA SER A 71 10.65 -8.01 8.96
C SER A 71 10.48 -7.61 7.49
N PHE A 72 10.44 -6.32 7.20
CA PHE A 72 10.34 -5.80 5.82
C PHE A 72 11.58 -6.11 4.98
N GLU A 73 12.77 -6.04 5.57
CA GLU A 73 14.01 -6.43 4.90
C GLU A 73 13.98 -7.92 4.50
N LYS A 74 13.43 -8.79 5.36
CA LYS A 74 13.24 -10.23 5.10
C LYS A 74 12.08 -10.56 4.16
N LEU A 75 11.17 -9.63 3.92
CA LEU A 75 10.06 -9.82 2.98
C LEU A 75 10.60 -10.16 1.58
N ASN A 76 9.90 -11.02 0.85
CA ASN A 76 10.26 -11.37 -0.52
C ASN A 76 10.23 -10.13 -1.43
N ASN A 77 10.88 -10.24 -2.61
CA ASN A 77 10.82 -9.16 -3.58
C ASN A 77 9.38 -8.87 -4.00
N ASP A 78 8.58 -9.92 -4.22
CA ASP A 78 7.15 -9.84 -4.50
C ASP A 78 6.37 -10.23 -3.24
N PHE A 79 5.38 -9.41 -2.88
CA PHE A 79 4.60 -9.56 -1.67
C PHE A 79 3.18 -9.02 -1.87
N ILE A 80 2.36 -9.11 -0.83
CA ILE A 80 0.96 -8.71 -0.85
C ILE A 80 0.73 -7.62 0.17
N LEU A 81 0.19 -6.49 -0.27
CA LEU A 81 -0.39 -5.46 0.58
C LEU A 81 -1.86 -5.79 0.80
N THR A 82 -2.22 -5.97 2.06
CA THR A 82 -3.60 -6.29 2.48
C THR A 82 -4.14 -5.18 3.35
N PHE A 83 -5.38 -4.75 3.13
CA PHE A 83 -6.08 -3.85 4.04
C PHE A 83 -7.60 -3.98 3.95
N ASN A 84 -8.29 -3.55 5.00
CA ASN A 84 -9.74 -3.43 5.02
C ASN A 84 -10.16 -2.01 4.67
N TYR A 85 -11.08 -1.89 3.73
CA TYR A 85 -11.74 -0.64 3.35
C TYR A 85 -13.15 -0.61 3.92
N ASN A 86 -13.35 0.27 4.89
CA ASN A 86 -14.64 0.45 5.58
C ASN A 86 -15.43 1.57 4.90
N THR A 87 -16.58 1.23 4.34
CA THR A 87 -17.50 2.19 3.73
C THR A 87 -18.84 2.16 4.44
N TYR A 88 -19.54 3.29 4.45
CA TYR A 88 -20.91 3.37 4.94
C TYR A 88 -21.88 3.47 3.76
N LYS A 89 -22.88 2.60 3.75
CA LYS A 89 -23.95 2.65 2.74
C LYS A 89 -25.30 2.37 3.40
N ARG A 90 -26.22 3.34 3.32
CA ARG A 90 -27.58 3.22 3.87
C ARG A 90 -27.61 2.73 5.33
N ASN A 91 -26.83 3.36 6.19
CA ASN A 91 -26.72 3.07 7.63
C ASN A 91 -26.14 1.70 7.99
N SER A 92 -25.56 0.95 7.04
CA SER A 92 -24.77 -0.25 7.33
C SER A 92 -23.32 -0.06 6.91
N GLN A 93 -22.42 -0.58 7.75
CA GLN A 93 -21.00 -0.67 7.46
C GLN A 93 -20.78 -1.79 6.45
N GLN A 94 -20.05 -1.50 5.38
CA GLN A 94 -19.59 -2.46 4.38
C GLN A 94 -18.08 -2.51 4.42
N ILE A 95 -17.55 -3.66 4.82
CA ILE A 95 -16.12 -3.94 4.88
C ILE A 95 -15.74 -4.75 3.64
N ALA A 96 -14.73 -4.30 2.90
CA ALA A 96 -14.06 -5.11 1.88
C ALA A 96 -12.58 -5.26 2.23
N THR A 97 -12.05 -6.47 2.08
CA THR A 97 -10.61 -6.73 2.19
C THR A 97 -10.01 -6.75 0.80
N PHE A 98 -9.00 -5.92 0.57
CA PHE A 98 -8.26 -5.88 -0.69
C PHE A 98 -6.87 -6.47 -0.48
N ASN A 99 -6.45 -7.31 -1.42
CA ASN A 99 -5.12 -7.90 -1.50
C ASN A 99 -4.48 -7.44 -2.82
N ILE A 100 -3.38 -6.70 -2.72
CA ILE A 100 -2.69 -6.12 -3.87
C ILE A 100 -1.30 -6.73 -3.94
N LYS A 101 -0.98 -7.37 -5.07
CA LYS A 101 0.38 -7.83 -5.33
C LYS A 101 1.26 -6.63 -5.64
N LEU A 102 2.36 -6.51 -4.90
CA LEU A 102 3.38 -5.47 -5.05
C LEU A 102 4.75 -6.10 -5.11
N SER A 103 5.75 -5.28 -5.45
CA SER A 103 7.15 -5.65 -5.34
C SER A 103 7.97 -4.54 -4.72
N LYS A 104 9.14 -4.88 -4.18
CA LYS A 104 10.07 -3.90 -3.61
C LYS A 104 10.52 -2.88 -4.66
N GLU A 105 10.66 -3.29 -5.92
CA GLU A 105 11.00 -2.38 -7.02
C GLU A 105 9.89 -1.37 -7.33
N LEU A 106 8.62 -1.76 -7.22
CA LEU A 106 7.52 -0.80 -7.35
C LEU A 106 7.59 0.26 -6.25
N LEU A 107 7.88 -0.13 -5.01
CA LEU A 107 7.97 0.82 -3.89
C LEU A 107 9.12 1.83 -4.03
N LYS A 108 10.12 1.57 -4.88
CA LYS A 108 11.21 2.51 -5.18
C LYS A 108 10.84 3.59 -6.19
N GLN A 109 9.68 3.48 -6.85
CA GLN A 109 9.22 4.51 -7.77
C GLN A 109 9.04 5.84 -7.04
N PRO A 110 9.22 7.00 -7.70
CA PRO A 110 9.02 8.31 -7.08
C PRO A 110 7.62 8.48 -6.46
N TYR A 111 6.63 7.80 -7.06
CA TYR A 111 5.29 7.62 -6.54
C TYR A 111 4.66 6.36 -7.13
N LEU A 112 3.71 5.78 -6.40
CA LEU A 112 2.80 4.74 -6.88
C LEU A 112 1.35 5.18 -6.63
N ILE A 113 0.49 5.05 -7.64
CA ILE A 113 -0.96 5.15 -7.46
C ILE A 113 -1.52 3.74 -7.55
N ILE A 114 -2.21 3.29 -6.49
CA ILE A 114 -2.93 2.02 -6.49
C ILE A 114 -4.41 2.36 -6.45
N ASN A 115 -5.07 2.24 -7.61
CA ASN A 115 -6.50 2.46 -7.72
C ASN A 115 -7.22 1.11 -7.73
N ILE A 116 -7.99 0.84 -6.67
CA ILE A 116 -8.76 -0.38 -6.50
C ILE A 116 -10.16 -0.14 -7.06
N TYR A 117 -10.46 -0.79 -8.19
CA TYR A 117 -11.78 -0.80 -8.76
C TYR A 117 -12.64 -1.88 -8.09
N ASP A 118 -13.56 -1.46 -7.24
CA ASP A 118 -14.42 -2.32 -6.44
C ASP A 118 -15.72 -2.65 -7.18
N PHE A 119 -15.94 -3.94 -7.46
CA PHE A 119 -17.05 -4.40 -8.30
C PHE A 119 -18.39 -4.46 -7.59
N ARG A 120 -18.45 -4.16 -6.28
CA ARG A 120 -19.72 -3.82 -5.61
C ARG A 120 -20.41 -2.64 -6.28
N VAL A 121 -19.64 -1.78 -6.95
CA VAL A 121 -20.15 -0.73 -7.83
C VAL A 121 -20.18 -1.23 -9.27
N LYS A 122 -21.40 -1.51 -9.77
CA LYS A 122 -21.65 -2.13 -11.10
C LYS A 122 -20.92 -1.44 -12.27
N LYS A 123 -20.79 -0.11 -12.21
CA LYS A 123 -20.07 0.70 -13.21
C LYS A 123 -18.63 0.21 -13.40
N TYR A 124 -17.89 0.05 -12.31
CA TYR A 124 -16.49 -0.38 -12.35
C TYR A 124 -16.35 -1.86 -12.67
N LYS A 125 -17.30 -2.71 -12.23
CA LYS A 125 -17.38 -4.10 -12.68
C LYS A 125 -17.45 -4.20 -14.19
N ARG A 126 -18.40 -3.50 -14.82
CA ARG A 126 -18.55 -3.50 -16.28
C ARG A 126 -17.27 -3.07 -16.99
N TRP A 127 -16.61 -2.03 -16.49
CA TRP A 127 -15.40 -1.50 -17.12
C TRP A 127 -14.20 -2.42 -17.01
N PHE A 128 -14.02 -3.13 -15.89
CA PHE A 128 -12.74 -3.78 -15.56
C PHE A 128 -12.82 -5.28 -15.27
N GLN A 129 -14.00 -5.91 -15.33
CA GLN A 129 -14.13 -7.36 -15.10
C GLN A 129 -13.27 -8.20 -16.05
N HIS A 130 -12.96 -7.70 -17.25
CA HIS A 130 -12.10 -8.38 -18.21
C HIS A 130 -10.62 -8.41 -17.78
N CYS A 131 -10.20 -7.48 -16.92
CA CYS A 131 -8.85 -7.42 -16.34
C CYS A 131 -8.75 -8.15 -15.00
N ALA A 132 -9.87 -8.30 -14.28
CA ALA A 132 -9.95 -9.07 -13.05
C ALA A 132 -10.24 -10.55 -13.35
N LYS A 133 -9.22 -11.41 -13.24
CA LYS A 133 -9.30 -12.88 -13.41
C LYS A 133 -10.22 -13.56 -12.37
N GLY A 134 -11.52 -13.33 -12.45
CA GLY A 134 -12.52 -13.87 -11.52
C GLY A 134 -12.54 -13.22 -10.12
N SER A 135 -11.96 -12.02 -9.98
CA SER A 135 -11.93 -11.27 -8.71
C SER A 135 -13.11 -10.31 -8.61
N ASP A 136 -13.55 -10.01 -7.38
CA ASP A 136 -14.57 -9.00 -7.07
C ASP A 136 -14.03 -7.56 -7.05
N TYR A 137 -12.75 -7.39 -7.38
CA TYR A 137 -12.11 -6.09 -7.55
C TYR A 137 -10.89 -6.21 -8.47
N PHE A 138 -10.46 -5.07 -9.00
CA PHE A 138 -9.26 -4.96 -9.83
C PHE A 138 -8.34 -3.85 -9.30
N PRO A 139 -7.16 -4.17 -8.75
CA PRO A 139 -6.16 -3.16 -8.43
C PRO A 139 -5.38 -2.79 -9.69
N GLN A 140 -5.39 -1.51 -10.04
CA GLN A 140 -4.54 -0.95 -11.08
C GLN A 140 -3.43 -0.13 -10.45
N ILE A 141 -2.19 -0.57 -10.65
CA ILE A 141 -0.99 0.12 -10.18
C ILE A 141 -0.49 1.00 -11.31
N SER A 142 -0.30 2.29 -11.02
CA SER A 142 0.17 3.28 -11.98
C SER A 142 1.33 4.09 -11.41
N PHE A 143 2.33 4.38 -12.23
CA PHE A 143 3.50 5.22 -11.93
C PHE A 143 4.01 5.82 -13.24
N GLN A 144 5.13 6.53 -13.22
CA GLN A 144 5.68 7.11 -14.44
C GLN A 144 5.92 6.01 -15.50
N ASN A 145 5.34 6.18 -16.69
CA ASN A 145 5.43 5.24 -17.82
C ASN A 145 4.83 3.83 -17.58
N SER A 146 4.00 3.64 -16.56
CA SER A 146 3.28 2.38 -16.37
C SER A 146 2.15 2.21 -17.41
N GLY A 147 1.89 0.97 -17.84
CA GLY A 147 0.68 0.66 -18.60
C GLY A 147 -0.60 0.75 -17.76
N PHE A 148 -1.76 0.72 -18.41
CA PHE A 148 -3.07 0.68 -17.76
C PHE A 148 -4.01 -0.31 -18.43
N CYS A 149 -4.95 -0.87 -17.67
CA CYS A 149 -6.05 -1.64 -18.24
C CYS A 149 -7.10 -0.64 -18.80
N PRO A 150 -7.49 -0.74 -20.08
CA PRO A 150 -8.44 0.18 -20.67
C PRO A 150 -9.86 -0.06 -20.14
N ARG A 151 -10.65 1.01 -20.04
CA ARG A 151 -12.08 0.91 -19.71
C ARG A 151 -12.83 0.38 -20.93
N ILE A 152 -13.62 -0.68 -20.76
CA ILE A 152 -14.55 -1.14 -21.80
C ILE A 152 -15.93 -0.52 -21.52
N LYS A 153 -16.49 0.18 -22.53
CA LYS A 153 -17.82 0.80 -22.44
C LYS A 153 -18.93 -0.23 -22.50
#